data_AF-A0A392MYX3-F1
#
_entry.id   AF-A0A392MYX3-F1
#
_cell.length_a   1.000
_cell.length_b   1.000
_cell.length_c   1.000
_cell.angle_alpha   90.00
_cell.angle_beta   90.00
_cell.angle_gamma   90.00
#
_symmetry.space_group_name_H-M   'P 1'
#
loop_
_entity.id
_entity.type
_entity.pdbx_description
1 polymer ?
#
loop_
_entity_poly.entity_id
_entity_poly.type
_entity_poly.pdbx_seq_one_letter_code
_entity_poly.pdbx_strand_id
1 'polypeptide(L)'
;MAAALQSLLKRATKLNTSDLLTSCRAFCSKQIITPPQLPPFDYQPRPYNGPTLEEILADQKSFLGPSIYHKRPGKMQYLYDETGKRYLDAFAEPDSDSCGHCHPEVLKAIFEQKELLTGLFPYHLRHIIGNFAEALASKMPGNLK
;
A
#
# COMPACT_ATOMS: atom_id res chain seq x y z
N MET A 1 55.98 7.31 2.91
CA MET A 1 54.62 7.36 2.33
C MET A 1 54.45 6.51 1.05
N ALA A 2 55.46 6.36 0.17
CA ALA A 2 55.28 5.64 -1.11
C ALA A 2 55.04 4.11 -1.00
N ALA A 3 55.59 3.43 0.01
CA ALA A 3 55.48 1.98 0.15
C ALA A 3 54.07 1.49 0.55
N ALA A 4 53.34 2.26 1.37
CA ALA A 4 52.00 1.92 1.83
C ALA A 4 50.94 2.09 0.72
N LEU A 5 51.13 3.07 -0.17
CA LEU A 5 50.24 3.27 -1.32
C LEU A 5 50.37 2.15 -2.36
N GLN A 6 51.59 1.65 -2.58
CA GLN A 6 51.82 0.54 -3.51
C GLN A 6 51.26 -0.80 -2.99
N SER A 7 51.24 -1.04 -1.67
CA SER A 7 50.62 -2.26 -1.13
C SER A 7 49.09 -2.23 -1.20
N LEU A 8 48.48 -1.05 -1.09
CA LEU A 8 47.03 -0.85 -1.25
C LEU A 8 46.60 -1.02 -2.71
N LEU A 9 47.36 -0.47 -3.67
CA LEU A 9 47.11 -0.64 -5.10
C LEU A 9 47.27 -2.10 -5.56
N LYS A 10 48.28 -2.84 -5.05
CA LYS A 10 48.45 -4.28 -5.34
C LYS A 10 47.34 -5.16 -4.73
N ARG A 11 46.64 -4.70 -3.68
CA ARG A 11 45.48 -5.40 -3.10
C ARG A 11 44.21 -5.18 -3.93
N ALA A 12 44.05 -4.00 -4.54
CA ALA A 12 42.89 -3.68 -5.39
C ALA A 12 42.91 -4.45 -6.72
N THR A 13 44.09 -4.80 -7.25
CA THR A 13 44.23 -5.49 -8.55
C THR A 13 44.11 -7.02 -8.49
N LYS A 14 43.77 -7.59 -7.32
CA LYS A 14 43.59 -9.04 -7.11
C LYS A 14 42.16 -9.45 -6.77
N LEU A 15 41.18 -8.60 -7.04
CA LEU A 15 39.78 -9.01 -7.03
C LEU A 15 39.40 -9.40 -8.46
N ASN A 16 39.44 -10.71 -8.72
CA ASN A 16 38.99 -11.28 -9.98
C ASN A 16 37.46 -11.15 -10.05
N THR A 17 36.93 -10.61 -11.13
CA THR A 17 35.49 -10.44 -11.35
C THR A 17 34.75 -11.79 -11.34
N SER A 18 35.44 -12.90 -11.61
CA SER A 18 34.90 -14.25 -11.46
C SER A 18 34.57 -14.62 -10.01
N ASP A 19 35.32 -14.13 -9.02
CA ASP A 19 35.15 -14.52 -7.61
C ASP A 19 33.96 -13.79 -6.97
N LEU A 20 33.74 -12.53 -7.36
CA LEU A 20 32.55 -11.75 -7.02
C LEU A 20 31.28 -12.36 -7.65
N LEU A 21 31.35 -12.77 -8.91
CA LEU A 21 30.23 -13.43 -9.58
C LEU A 21 29.95 -14.83 -9.02
N THR A 22 30.97 -15.55 -8.56
CA THR A 22 30.82 -16.88 -7.94
C THR A 22 30.22 -16.78 -6.53
N SER A 23 30.63 -15.78 -5.74
CA SER A 23 30.04 -15.50 -4.42
C SER A 23 28.57 -15.05 -4.53
N CYS A 24 28.21 -14.25 -5.54
CA CYS A 24 26.82 -13.87 -5.78
C CYS A 24 25.98 -15.03 -6.34
N ARG A 25 26.56 -15.94 -7.13
CA ARG A 25 25.86 -17.13 -7.65
C ARG A 25 25.63 -18.19 -6.57
N ALA A 26 26.54 -18.35 -5.62
CA ALA A 26 26.39 -19.31 -4.52
C ALA A 26 25.21 -18.96 -3.59
N PHE A 27 24.85 -17.68 -3.46
CA PHE A 27 23.70 -17.23 -2.67
C PHE A 27 22.36 -17.42 -3.39
N CYS A 28 22.37 -17.66 -4.70
CA CYS A 28 21.17 -17.66 -5.54
C CYS A 28 20.72 -19.07 -5.98
N SER A 29 21.36 -20.13 -5.47
CA SER A 29 20.97 -21.50 -5.81
C SER A 29 20.54 -22.29 -4.58
N LYS A 30 19.26 -22.69 -4.58
CA LYS A 30 18.56 -23.57 -3.61
C LYS A 30 17.92 -22.92 -2.38
N GLN A 31 17.14 -21.85 -2.56
CA GLN A 31 15.93 -21.71 -1.74
C GLN A 31 14.73 -22.10 -2.58
N ILE A 32 14.05 -23.18 -2.19
CA ILE A 32 12.64 -23.33 -2.51
C ILE A 32 11.98 -22.18 -1.76
N ILE A 33 11.79 -21.05 -2.42
CA ILE A 33 11.06 -19.92 -1.85
C ILE A 33 9.60 -20.36 -1.87
N THR A 34 9.18 -21.10 -0.85
CA THR A 34 7.76 -21.27 -0.60
C THR A 34 7.20 -19.86 -0.46
N PRO A 35 6.21 -19.46 -1.27
CA PRO A 35 5.66 -18.12 -1.18
C PRO A 35 5.16 -17.89 0.25
N PRO A 36 5.47 -16.72 0.85
CA PRO A 36 5.08 -16.44 2.22
C PRO A 36 3.56 -16.58 2.35
N GLN A 37 3.13 -17.37 3.34
CA GLN A 37 1.72 -17.57 3.61
C GLN A 37 1.19 -16.39 4.41
N LEU A 38 0.06 -15.83 3.98
CA LEU A 38 -0.59 -14.74 4.71
C LEU A 38 -1.15 -15.29 6.04
N PRO A 39 -1.06 -14.51 7.14
CA PRO A 39 -1.62 -14.94 8.41
C PRO A 39 -3.15 -15.15 8.29
N PRO A 40 -3.74 -15.97 9.17
CA PRO A 40 -5.19 -16.16 9.21
C PRO A 40 -5.91 -14.81 9.34
N PHE A 41 -7.03 -14.66 8.64
CA PHE A 41 -7.88 -13.48 8.72
C PHE A 41 -9.31 -13.91 8.52
N ASP A 42 -10.13 -13.74 9.55
CA ASP A 42 -11.53 -14.16 9.56
C ASP A 42 -12.40 -13.11 8.84
N TYR A 43 -12.32 -13.13 7.52
CA TYR A 43 -13.12 -12.28 6.65
C TYR A 43 -13.36 -12.99 5.33
N GLN A 44 -14.62 -13.01 4.93
CA GLN A 44 -15.03 -13.47 3.60
C GLN A 44 -15.42 -12.25 2.77
N PRO A 45 -14.75 -12.00 1.63
CA PRO A 45 -15.12 -10.91 0.75
C PRO A 45 -16.53 -11.13 0.21
N ARG A 46 -17.26 -10.04 -0.06
CA ARG A 46 -18.55 -10.14 -0.75
C ARG A 46 -18.35 -10.72 -2.15
N PRO A 47 -19.18 -11.67 -2.60
CA PRO A 47 -19.12 -12.19 -3.97
C PRO A 47 -19.18 -11.05 -4.97
N TYR A 48 -18.26 -11.06 -5.93
CA TYR A 48 -18.24 -10.09 -7.01
C TYR A 48 -19.12 -10.58 -8.16
N ASN A 49 -20.25 -9.89 -8.37
CA ASN A 49 -21.22 -10.21 -9.43
C ASN A 49 -21.17 -9.19 -10.58
N GLY A 50 -20.08 -8.42 -10.70
CA GLY A 50 -19.92 -7.38 -11.72
C GLY A 50 -19.25 -7.90 -13.00
N PRO A 51 -18.92 -6.99 -13.94
CA PRO A 51 -18.22 -7.33 -15.18
C PRO A 51 -16.83 -7.92 -14.90
N THR A 52 -16.38 -8.81 -15.77
CA THR A 52 -15.04 -9.39 -15.73
C THR A 52 -13.96 -8.32 -15.87
N LEU A 53 -12.74 -8.62 -15.43
CA LEU A 53 -11.61 -7.71 -15.60
C LEU A 53 -11.37 -7.35 -17.08
N GLU A 54 -11.57 -8.30 -17.99
CA GLU A 54 -11.44 -8.08 -19.44
C GLU A 54 -12.46 -7.08 -19.96
N GLU A 55 -13.73 -7.20 -19.54
CA GLU A 55 -14.79 -6.25 -19.88
C GLU A 55 -14.49 -4.85 -19.33
N ILE A 56 -14.05 -4.75 -18.06
CA ILE A 56 -13.69 -3.47 -17.43
C ILE A 56 -12.55 -2.78 -18.20
N LEU A 57 -11.53 -3.52 -18.61
CA LEU A 57 -10.39 -2.98 -19.35
C LEU A 57 -10.79 -2.58 -20.78
N ALA A 58 -11.69 -3.32 -21.42
CA ALA A 58 -12.23 -2.97 -22.73
C ALA A 58 -13.06 -1.69 -22.68
N ASP A 59 -13.92 -1.55 -21.66
CA ASP A 59 -14.69 -0.34 -21.41
C ASP A 59 -13.78 0.85 -21.09
N GLN A 60 -12.75 0.64 -20.26
CA GLN A 60 -11.78 1.67 -19.96
C GLN A 60 -11.10 2.19 -21.23
N LYS A 61 -10.67 1.28 -22.13
CA LYS A 61 -10.04 1.66 -23.39
C LYS A 61 -10.96 2.44 -24.33
N SER A 62 -12.27 2.17 -24.25
CA SER A 62 -13.28 2.75 -25.14
C SER A 62 -13.81 4.09 -24.62
N PHE A 63 -13.93 4.24 -23.30
CA PHE A 63 -14.70 5.33 -22.68
C PHE A 63 -13.93 6.17 -21.66
N LEU A 64 -12.76 5.71 -21.20
CA LEU A 64 -12.02 6.35 -20.09
C LEU A 64 -10.59 6.73 -20.48
N GLY A 65 -10.00 7.62 -19.69
CA GLY A 65 -8.59 8.02 -19.83
C GLY A 65 -7.63 6.93 -19.35
N PRO A 66 -6.34 6.98 -19.78
CA PRO A 66 -5.33 5.99 -19.41
C PRO A 66 -4.91 6.03 -17.94
N SER A 67 -5.32 7.07 -17.18
CA SER A 67 -5.00 7.24 -15.76
C SER A 67 -6.02 6.59 -14.80
N ILE A 68 -7.03 5.91 -15.33
CA ILE A 68 -7.97 5.14 -14.51
C ILE A 68 -7.39 3.73 -14.31
N TYR A 69 -7.55 3.16 -13.13
CA TYR A 69 -7.07 1.80 -12.84
C TYR A 69 -8.19 1.01 -12.20
N HIS A 70 -8.24 -0.30 -12.51
CA HIS A 70 -9.18 -1.20 -11.86
C HIS A 70 -8.77 -1.40 -10.39
N LYS A 71 -9.58 -0.90 -9.46
CA LYS A 71 -9.36 -1.07 -8.02
C LYS A 71 -10.08 -2.33 -7.52
N ARG A 72 -9.33 -3.17 -6.81
CA ARG A 72 -9.84 -4.37 -6.15
C ARG A 72 -10.55 -4.01 -4.82
N PRO A 73 -11.62 -4.71 -4.42
CA PRO A 73 -12.23 -4.51 -3.10
C PRO A 73 -11.23 -4.88 -1.99
N GLY A 74 -11.30 -4.18 -0.86
CA GLY A 74 -10.37 -4.36 0.25
C GLY A 74 -11.01 -4.37 1.63
N LYS A 75 -10.31 -5.01 2.58
CA LYS A 75 -10.61 -5.00 4.02
C LYS A 75 -9.31 -5.01 4.82
N MET A 76 -9.15 -4.03 5.71
CA MET A 76 -7.92 -3.75 6.46
C MET A 76 -6.72 -3.72 5.50
N GLN A 77 -5.63 -4.44 5.78
CA GLN A 77 -4.43 -4.50 4.94
C GLN A 77 -4.56 -5.39 3.68
N TYR A 78 -5.76 -5.92 3.38
CA TYR A 78 -5.93 -6.92 2.33
C TYR A 78 -6.81 -6.45 1.18
N LEU A 79 -6.45 -6.87 -0.03
CA LEU A 79 -7.23 -6.75 -1.25
C LEU A 79 -7.68 -8.13 -1.73
N TYR A 80 -8.78 -8.21 -2.47
CA TYR A 80 -9.35 -9.46 -2.97
C TYR A 80 -9.59 -9.36 -4.47
N ASP A 81 -9.26 -10.42 -5.21
CA ASP A 81 -9.67 -10.52 -6.62
C ASP A 81 -11.08 -11.07 -6.78
N GLU A 82 -11.55 -11.10 -8.03
CA GLU A 82 -12.85 -11.63 -8.44
C GLU A 82 -13.06 -13.11 -8.08
N THR A 83 -11.98 -13.87 -7.87
CA THR A 83 -12.03 -15.28 -7.43
C THR A 83 -12.07 -15.42 -5.91
N GLY A 84 -11.95 -14.30 -5.18
CA GLY A 84 -11.86 -14.26 -3.72
C GLY A 84 -10.45 -14.50 -3.17
N LYS A 85 -9.42 -14.56 -4.02
CA LYS A 85 -8.04 -14.72 -3.56
C LYS A 85 -7.57 -13.44 -2.88
N ARG A 86 -6.92 -13.61 -1.74
CA ARG A 86 -6.45 -12.53 -0.87
C ARG A 86 -5.01 -12.11 -1.20
N TYR A 87 -4.79 -10.80 -1.24
CA TYR A 87 -3.50 -10.15 -1.47
C TYR A 87 -3.19 -9.19 -0.32
N LEU A 88 -1.93 -9.09 0.09
CA LEU A 88 -1.46 -8.04 0.98
C LEU A 88 -1.26 -6.76 0.18
N ASP A 89 -1.89 -5.67 0.60
CA ASP A 89 -1.62 -4.35 0.02
C ASP A 89 -0.33 -3.77 0.62
N ALA A 90 0.73 -3.78 -0.18
CA ALA A 90 2.03 -3.21 0.16
C ALA A 90 2.30 -1.86 -0.52
N PHE A 91 1.33 -1.36 -1.30
CA PHE A 91 1.46 -0.09 -2.02
C PHE A 91 0.70 1.03 -1.33
N ALA A 92 -0.42 0.74 -0.66
CA ALA A 92 -1.27 1.72 0.00
C ALA A 92 -1.58 2.92 -0.92
N GLU A 93 -2.13 2.64 -2.12
CA GLU A 93 -2.44 3.64 -3.14
C GLU A 93 -3.10 4.91 -2.59
N PRO A 94 -2.81 6.05 -3.20
CA PRO A 94 -1.87 7.03 -2.66
C PRO A 94 -2.16 7.39 -1.19
N ASP A 95 -1.26 7.00 -0.27
CA ASP A 95 -1.07 7.41 1.13
C ASP A 95 -2.31 7.51 2.05
N SER A 96 -3.50 7.14 1.58
CA SER A 96 -4.77 7.47 2.21
C SER A 96 -5.34 6.34 3.07
N ASP A 97 -4.85 5.12 2.89
CA ASP A 97 -5.30 3.93 3.61
C ASP A 97 -4.40 3.60 4.82
N SER A 98 -3.99 4.61 5.61
CA SER A 98 -3.17 4.41 6.83
C SER A 98 -3.85 3.52 7.88
N CYS A 99 -5.19 3.52 7.93
CA CYS A 99 -5.99 2.62 8.76
C CYS A 99 -6.39 1.31 8.03
N GLY A 100 -5.91 1.09 6.81
CA GLY A 100 -6.34 0.04 5.91
C GLY A 100 -7.72 0.27 5.28
N HIS A 101 -8.05 -0.59 4.32
CA HIS A 101 -9.29 -0.55 3.56
C HIS A 101 -10.51 -0.80 4.45
N CYS A 102 -11.54 0.04 4.36
CA CYS A 102 -12.84 -0.23 5.01
C CYS A 102 -12.73 -0.56 6.52
N HIS A 103 -11.90 0.20 7.27
CA HIS A 103 -11.74 0.05 8.72
C HIS A 103 -13.10 0.16 9.44
N PRO A 104 -13.47 -0.79 10.32
CA PRO A 104 -14.83 -0.87 10.89
C PRO A 104 -15.24 0.39 11.66
N GLU A 105 -14.34 1.00 12.43
CA GLU A 105 -14.64 2.24 13.16
C GLU A 105 -14.85 3.44 12.23
N VAL A 106 -14.07 3.51 11.15
CA VAL A 106 -14.18 4.60 10.15
C VAL A 106 -15.49 4.45 9.38
N LEU A 107 -15.83 3.22 8.95
CA LEU A 107 -17.10 2.95 8.30
C LEU A 107 -18.29 3.28 9.20
N LYS A 108 -18.24 2.89 10.47
CA LYS A 108 -19.30 3.21 11.44
C LYS A 108 -19.52 4.73 11.53
N ALA A 109 -18.46 5.51 11.74
CA ALA A 109 -18.55 6.97 11.83
C ALA A 109 -19.07 7.61 10.52
N ILE A 110 -18.68 7.08 9.35
CA ILE A 110 -19.19 7.53 8.06
C ILE A 110 -20.70 7.25 7.95
N PHE A 111 -21.15 6.04 8.29
CA PHE A 111 -22.57 5.69 8.21
C PHE A 111 -23.42 6.52 9.17
N GLU A 112 -23.00 6.68 10.42
CA GLU A 112 -23.69 7.53 11.40
C GLU A 112 -23.84 8.97 10.88
N GLN A 113 -22.78 9.54 10.28
CA GLN A 113 -22.84 10.88 9.70
C GLN A 113 -23.75 10.94 8.45
N LYS A 114 -23.77 9.89 7.63
CA LYS A 114 -24.56 9.82 6.40
C LYS A 114 -26.05 9.62 6.65
N GLU A 115 -26.42 8.98 7.76
CA GLU A 115 -27.82 8.91 8.22
C GLU A 115 -28.36 10.30 8.58
N LEU A 116 -27.49 11.23 8.99
CA LEU A 116 -27.85 12.61 9.31
C LEU A 116 -27.79 13.53 8.09
N LEU A 117 -26.71 13.46 7.30
CA LEU A 117 -26.44 14.36 6.18
C LEU A 117 -25.66 13.65 5.05
N THR A 118 -26.26 13.58 3.86
CA THR A 118 -25.65 12.95 2.68
C THR A 118 -24.56 13.81 2.03
N GLY A 119 -24.72 15.13 2.03
CA GLY A 119 -23.80 16.10 1.41
C GLY A 119 -23.27 17.11 2.43
N LEU A 120 -22.01 17.50 2.29
CA LEU A 120 -21.35 18.43 3.18
C LEU A 120 -20.78 19.59 2.35
N PHE A 121 -21.16 20.81 2.71
CA PHE A 121 -20.49 22.01 2.23
C PHE A 121 -19.70 22.65 3.39
N PRO A 122 -18.46 23.13 3.15
CA PRO A 122 -17.56 23.63 4.19
C PRO A 122 -18.05 24.90 4.88
N TYR A 123 -18.98 25.65 4.29
CA TYR A 123 -19.55 26.86 4.89
C TYR A 123 -20.68 26.60 5.90
N HIS A 124 -21.14 25.35 6.05
CA HIS A 124 -22.10 24.98 7.09
C HIS A 124 -21.35 24.54 8.36
N LEU A 125 -21.40 25.39 9.40
CA LEU A 125 -20.75 25.15 10.68
C LEU A 125 -21.38 23.95 11.40
N ARG A 126 -20.53 23.04 11.89
CA ARG A 126 -20.92 21.86 12.68
C ARG A 126 -19.89 21.61 13.77
N HIS A 127 -20.33 21.07 14.90
CA HIS A 127 -19.47 20.74 16.03
C HIS A 127 -18.31 19.80 15.65
N ILE A 128 -18.53 18.88 14.71
CA ILE A 128 -17.49 17.93 14.24
C ILE A 128 -16.26 18.65 13.68
N ILE A 129 -16.42 19.80 13.02
CA ILE A 129 -15.28 20.56 12.47
C ILE A 129 -14.43 21.12 13.61
N GLY A 130 -15.07 21.68 14.65
CA GLY A 130 -14.38 22.16 15.85
C GLY A 130 -13.67 21.04 16.59
N ASN A 131 -14.36 19.92 16.83
CA ASN A 131 -13.80 18.75 17.49
C ASN A 131 -12.59 18.18 16.72
N PHE A 132 -12.67 18.13 15.38
CA PHE A 132 -11.55 17.68 14.55
C PHE A 132 -10.37 18.64 14.61
N ALA A 133 -10.60 19.95 14.56
CA ALA A 133 -9.55 20.96 14.68
C ALA A 133 -8.85 20.89 16.05
N GLU A 134 -9.61 20.72 17.13
CA GLU A 134 -9.06 20.54 18.48
C GLU A 134 -8.24 19.26 18.59
N ALA A 135 -8.77 18.13 18.12
CA ALA A 135 -8.08 16.86 18.11
C ALA A 135 -6.77 16.94 17.31
N LEU A 136 -6.80 17.55 16.13
CA LEU A 136 -5.61 17.75 15.29
C LEU A 136 -4.56 18.62 15.99
N ALA A 137 -4.97 19.78 16.50
CA ALA A 137 -4.07 20.69 17.19
C ALA A 137 -3.44 20.05 18.44
N SER A 138 -4.15 19.15 19.13
CA SER A 138 -3.62 18.43 20.30
C SER A 138 -2.49 17.44 19.99
N LYS A 139 -2.33 17.02 18.72
CA LYS A 139 -1.33 16.04 18.28
C LYS A 139 -0.14 16.67 17.55
N MET A 140 -0.23 17.95 17.19
CA MET A 140 0.84 18.65 16.48
C MET A 140 1.92 19.13 17.47
N PRO A 141 3.22 19.06 17.10
CA PRO A 141 4.30 19.58 17.93
C PRO A 141 4.33 21.13 17.91
N GLY A 142 4.64 21.74 19.06
CA GLY A 142 4.87 23.19 19.16
C GLY A 142 3.62 24.02 19.42
N ASN A 143 3.73 25.35 19.26
CA ASN A 143 2.64 26.30 19.49
C ASN A 143 1.96 26.66 18.16
N LEU A 144 1.23 25.71 17.59
CA LEU A 144 0.49 25.86 16.32
C LEU A 144 -0.99 26.22 16.53
N LYS A 145 -1.33 26.82 17.68
CA LYS A 145 -2.65 27.39 17.97
C LYS A 145 -2.62 28.90 17.86
#